data_AF-A0A059AKI4-F1
#
_entry.id   AF-A0A059AKI4-F1
#
_cell.length_a   1.000
_cell.length_b   1.000
_cell.length_c   1.000
_cell.angle_alpha   90.00
_cell.angle_beta   90.00
_cell.angle_gamma   90.00
#
_symmetry.space_group_name_H-M   'P 1'
#
loop_
_entity.id
_entity.type
_entity.pdbx_description
1 polymer ?
#
loop_
_entity_poly.entity_id
_entity_poly.type
_entity_poly.pdbx_seq_one_letter_code
_entity_poly.pdbx_strand_id
1 'polypeptide(L)'
;MSLEIASLRAGLRRLPACPAAAPSPPPTFRRRGAPNFCSPSLRRAGAPSPAAGAARAVVETKERAATEATPSPPPVRIVAVVGEGASSPLKGATWSEVMLHTAKRLKWVDDGFEMHVFTDNFCQFKDQASAKLQEELRHADILVIIAVTSQESVKWIERNSKNIQNIISFDSSPGLSNKLGGSVVQTETKGTIFGKLVGTFESKQTKETSDVIETISEAWMRRNSDDIRFCLLIVINAYIRPVPILKNLRSKGFSTLNCMVKNCGPQILNCLLDPNCRKALQCLNQCSPVDQVCNYRCIASYESPNLEAFSLCVLQKNNCLELDAAIPEKPYIPPMVKFRGENICHESAEDLFVGWLGNLDWSWRVVAGQNPAYDQFPCQYQLFYRGKAKGSFWYEPVFQVRTLEGKMVWRRRRYRVKRGKIPGTFYFSVLDNGVVSNEFWTIVDVSDDLSWGLFHYSGAARVAGQSYTGAVLVSPDGQYPKETDDGRLASALENCGIKDWELYAVDNCSCLDPPLGIPEGSSLHCVIQVDKPKL
;
A
#
# COMPACT_ATOMS: atom_id res chain seq x y z
N MET A 1 -0.99 7.50 -18.06
CA MET A 1 -0.13 8.53 -18.70
C MET A 1 -0.10 8.26 -20.22
N SER A 2 -1.30 8.11 -20.81
CA SER A 2 -1.48 7.52 -22.14
C SER A 2 -2.04 8.57 -23.08
N LEU A 3 -1.15 9.33 -23.73
CA LEU A 3 -1.32 9.87 -25.11
C LEU A 3 -0.19 10.79 -25.62
N GLU A 4 0.87 11.13 -24.86
CA GLU A 4 1.78 12.20 -25.33
C GLU A 4 3.24 11.86 -25.62
N ILE A 5 3.74 10.65 -25.31
CA ILE A 5 5.15 10.32 -25.63
C ILE A 5 5.38 10.22 -27.15
N ALA A 6 4.32 9.96 -27.94
CA ALA A 6 4.41 9.95 -29.41
C ALA A 6 4.67 11.36 -30.01
N SER A 7 4.28 12.44 -29.32
CA SER A 7 4.44 13.82 -29.81
C SER A 7 5.88 14.35 -29.68
N LEU A 8 6.68 13.78 -28.76
CA LEU A 8 8.09 14.15 -28.57
C LEU A 8 9.01 13.71 -29.71
N ARG A 9 8.57 12.80 -30.59
CA ARG A 9 9.33 12.40 -31.79
C ARG A 9 9.18 13.37 -32.96
N ALA A 10 8.16 14.22 -32.98
CA ALA A 10 7.83 15.06 -34.15
C ALA A 10 8.51 16.45 -34.16
N GLY A 11 9.21 16.85 -33.09
CA GLY A 11 9.77 18.19 -32.94
C GLY A 11 11.21 18.40 -33.42
N LEU A 12 11.96 17.33 -33.76
CA LEU A 12 13.37 17.44 -34.14
C LEU A 12 13.52 17.62 -35.66
N ARG A 13 13.32 18.85 -36.14
CA ARG A 13 13.76 19.25 -37.49
C ARG A 13 15.29 19.34 -37.54
N ARG A 14 15.83 18.80 -38.65
CA ARG A 14 17.24 18.77 -39.05
C ARG A 14 17.93 20.13 -38.92
N LEU A 15 19.12 20.13 -38.31
CA LEU A 15 20.16 21.14 -38.54
C LEU A 15 21.52 20.43 -38.75
N PRO A 16 22.43 21.04 -39.54
CA PRO A 16 23.46 20.33 -40.29
C PRO A 16 24.76 20.09 -39.50
N ALA A 17 25.59 19.23 -40.08
CA ALA A 17 26.79 18.65 -39.49
C ALA A 17 28.03 19.57 -39.45
N CYS A 18 28.83 19.36 -38.38
CA CYS A 18 30.29 19.51 -38.22
C CYS A 18 30.91 20.94 -38.14
N PRO A 19 32.12 21.12 -37.54
CA PRO A 19 33.14 20.10 -37.19
C PRO A 19 33.74 20.16 -35.76
N ALA A 20 34.63 19.19 -35.51
CA ALA A 20 35.31 18.84 -34.26
C ALA A 20 36.26 19.90 -33.67
N ALA A 21 36.43 19.87 -32.34
CA ALA A 21 37.61 20.40 -31.64
C ALA A 21 37.87 19.61 -30.33
N ALA A 22 39.16 19.45 -30.02
CA ALA A 22 39.79 18.50 -29.09
C ALA A 22 39.81 18.97 -27.60
N PRO A 23 40.33 18.16 -26.65
CA PRO A 23 40.01 18.26 -25.22
C PRO A 23 40.94 19.20 -24.43
N SER A 24 40.48 19.69 -23.28
CA SER A 24 41.29 20.40 -22.29
C SER A 24 41.12 19.82 -20.86
N PRO A 25 42.15 19.92 -19.99
CA PRO A 25 42.38 19.01 -18.84
C PRO A 25 41.90 19.59 -17.48
N PRO A 26 41.95 18.82 -16.37
CA PRO A 26 41.23 19.16 -15.13
C PRO A 26 42.06 20.02 -14.16
N PRO A 27 41.43 20.79 -13.25
CA PRO A 27 42.15 21.50 -12.21
C PRO A 27 42.33 20.66 -10.94
N THR A 28 43.48 20.88 -10.32
CA THR A 28 44.11 20.15 -9.22
C THR A 28 43.71 20.66 -7.83
N PHE A 29 43.73 19.72 -6.87
CA PHE A 29 43.67 19.93 -5.42
C PHE A 29 44.84 20.77 -4.90
N ARG A 30 44.59 21.70 -3.96
CA ARG A 30 45.60 22.18 -3.00
C ARG A 30 45.05 22.32 -1.58
N ARG A 31 45.63 21.52 -0.69
CA ARG A 31 45.61 21.63 0.79
C ARG A 31 46.55 22.74 1.26
N ARG A 32 46.11 23.53 2.26
CA ARG A 32 46.90 24.16 3.34
C ARG A 32 45.90 24.36 4.49
N GLY A 33 46.11 24.03 5.76
CA GLY A 33 47.32 23.95 6.58
C GLY A 33 47.02 24.78 7.83
N ALA A 34 46.69 24.13 8.94
CA ALA A 34 46.47 24.77 10.25
C ALA A 34 47.79 25.20 10.90
N PRO A 35 47.75 26.08 11.91
CA PRO A 35 48.35 25.66 13.17
C PRO A 35 47.54 26.04 14.43
N ASN A 36 47.76 25.20 15.45
CA ASN A 36 47.33 25.30 16.86
C ASN A 36 47.98 26.48 17.61
N PHE A 37 47.34 26.96 18.68
CA PHE A 37 48.00 27.24 19.98
C PHE A 37 46.98 27.25 21.14
N CYS A 38 47.40 26.71 22.29
CA CYS A 38 46.66 26.52 23.54
C CYS A 38 46.65 27.76 24.47
N SER A 39 45.55 27.91 25.24
CA SER A 39 45.32 28.28 26.68
C SER A 39 46.30 29.22 27.45
N PRO A 40 45.94 29.87 28.60
CA PRO A 40 44.88 29.55 29.57
C PRO A 40 44.11 30.73 30.24
N SER A 41 43.22 30.36 31.16
CA SER A 41 42.31 31.07 32.06
C SER A 41 42.86 32.22 32.95
N LEU A 42 41.99 33.18 33.29
CA LEU A 42 42.00 33.90 34.59
C LEU A 42 40.63 34.52 34.94
N ARG A 43 40.25 34.39 36.22
CA ARG A 43 39.06 34.94 36.90
C ARG A 43 39.31 36.39 37.34
N ARG A 44 38.29 37.28 37.39
CA ARG A 44 37.60 37.80 38.62
C ARG A 44 36.67 39.00 38.34
N ALA A 45 35.44 38.88 38.86
CA ALA A 45 34.55 39.85 39.54
C ALA A 45 34.22 41.26 38.97
N GLY A 46 32.91 41.55 38.97
CA GLY A 46 32.36 42.91 39.03
C GLY A 46 30.92 43.01 38.51
N ALA A 47 29.91 42.82 39.38
CA ALA A 47 28.52 43.17 39.10
C ALA A 47 28.31 44.70 39.23
N PRO A 48 27.30 45.29 38.57
CA PRO A 48 26.00 45.44 39.23
C PRO A 48 24.78 45.21 38.31
N SER A 49 23.67 44.74 38.90
CA SER A 49 22.34 44.68 38.29
C SER A 49 21.77 46.07 37.96
N PRO A 50 20.82 46.14 37.01
CA PRO A 50 19.50 46.59 37.43
C PRO A 50 18.30 45.86 36.77
N ALA A 51 17.21 45.87 37.55
CA ALA A 51 15.80 45.92 37.17
C ALA A 51 15.16 44.74 36.41
N ALA A 52 14.34 44.01 37.18
CA ALA A 52 13.35 43.06 36.72
C ALA A 52 12.26 43.74 35.86
N GLY A 53 12.23 43.42 34.56
CA GLY A 53 11.11 43.68 33.69
C GLY A 53 10.10 42.53 33.78
N ALA A 54 8.91 42.83 34.29
CA ALA A 54 7.79 41.91 34.37
C ALA A 54 7.37 41.42 32.97
N ALA A 55 7.67 40.16 32.65
CA ALA A 55 7.07 39.47 31.51
C ALA A 55 5.60 39.19 31.86
N ARG A 56 4.69 39.99 31.30
CA ARG A 56 3.26 39.69 31.28
C ARG A 56 3.06 38.36 30.58
N ALA A 57 2.53 37.39 31.31
CA ALA A 57 1.94 36.19 30.77
C ALA A 57 0.86 36.59 29.75
N VAL A 58 1.10 36.28 28.47
CA VAL A 58 0.04 36.26 27.47
C VAL A 58 -0.76 35.00 27.76
N VAL A 59 -1.86 35.20 28.49
CA VAL A 59 -2.91 34.20 28.64
C VAL A 59 -3.38 33.86 27.23
N GLU A 60 -3.23 32.59 26.88
CA GLU A 60 -3.73 31.98 25.67
C GLU A 60 -5.26 32.04 25.70
N THR A 61 -5.82 33.12 25.15
CA THR A 61 -7.26 33.22 24.92
C THR A 61 -7.59 32.24 23.82
N LYS A 62 -8.01 31.03 24.23
CA LYS A 62 -8.65 30.04 23.38
C LYS A 62 -9.95 30.66 22.84
N GLU A 63 -9.83 31.36 21.72
CA GLU A 63 -10.96 31.72 20.91
C GLU A 63 -11.56 30.39 20.41
N ARG A 64 -12.61 29.94 21.09
CA ARG A 64 -13.51 28.92 20.57
C ARG A 64 -14.19 29.53 19.35
N ALA A 65 -13.52 29.49 18.21
CA ALA A 65 -14.21 29.41 16.94
C ALA A 65 -15.05 28.13 17.03
N ALA A 66 -16.35 28.30 17.26
CA ALA A 66 -17.31 27.27 16.94
C ALA A 66 -17.15 27.02 15.44
N THR A 67 -16.37 26.00 15.07
CA THR A 67 -16.49 25.40 13.76
C THR A 67 -17.92 24.93 13.68
N GLU A 68 -18.75 25.66 12.92
CA GLU A 68 -19.98 25.12 12.36
C GLU A 68 -19.61 23.74 11.82
N ALA A 69 -20.15 22.70 12.45
CA ALA A 69 -19.93 21.34 12.01
C ALA A 69 -20.53 21.24 10.62
N THR A 70 -19.68 21.25 9.60
CA THR A 70 -20.08 20.88 8.24
C THR A 70 -20.87 19.58 8.37
N PRO A 71 -22.12 19.51 7.90
CA PRO A 71 -22.91 18.30 8.06
C PRO A 71 -22.13 17.13 7.44
N SER A 72 -21.92 16.09 8.24
CA SER A 72 -21.24 14.88 7.77
C SER A 72 -21.96 14.40 6.50
N PRO A 73 -21.23 14.08 5.42
CA PRO A 73 -21.87 13.70 4.16
C PRO A 73 -22.76 12.46 4.40
N PRO A 74 -23.91 12.35 3.72
CA PRO A 74 -24.88 11.28 3.95
C PRO A 74 -24.20 9.91 3.81
N PRO A 75 -24.54 8.92 4.66
CA PRO A 75 -23.91 7.61 4.61
C PRO A 75 -24.15 6.94 3.26
N VAL A 76 -23.18 6.15 2.81
CA VAL A 76 -23.31 5.32 1.62
C VAL A 76 -23.76 3.94 2.05
N ARG A 77 -24.96 3.53 1.62
CA ARG A 77 -25.59 2.26 2.00
C ARG A 77 -25.36 1.20 0.92
N ILE A 78 -24.68 0.14 1.31
CA ILE A 78 -24.32 -0.99 0.45
C ILE A 78 -25.04 -2.23 0.96
N VAL A 79 -25.76 -2.91 0.08
CA VAL A 79 -26.34 -4.23 0.38
C VAL A 79 -25.59 -5.26 -0.44
N ALA A 80 -25.04 -6.28 0.23
CA ALA A 80 -24.44 -7.43 -0.40
C ALA A 80 -25.33 -8.65 -0.22
N VAL A 81 -25.64 -9.33 -1.33
CA VAL A 81 -26.32 -10.61 -1.33
C VAL A 81 -25.37 -11.66 -1.87
N VAL A 82 -25.06 -12.67 -1.06
CA VAL A 82 -24.14 -13.74 -1.42
C VAL A 82 -24.87 -15.08 -1.53
N GLY A 83 -24.42 -15.98 -2.40
CA GLY A 83 -24.93 -17.36 -2.42
C GLY A 83 -24.72 -18.05 -1.07
N GLU A 84 -25.76 -18.65 -0.50
CA GLU A 84 -25.69 -19.41 0.76
C GLU A 84 -24.64 -20.53 0.65
N GLY A 85 -23.71 -20.59 1.61
CA GLY A 85 -22.62 -21.57 1.61
C GLY A 85 -21.63 -21.47 0.44
N ALA A 86 -21.75 -20.46 -0.43
CA ALA A 86 -20.91 -20.35 -1.61
C ALA A 86 -19.44 -20.08 -1.21
N SER A 87 -18.53 -20.91 -1.73
CA SER A 87 -17.09 -20.76 -1.51
C SER A 87 -16.53 -19.61 -2.34
N SER A 88 -15.68 -18.81 -1.72
CA SER A 88 -14.89 -17.79 -2.41
C SER A 88 -13.56 -18.39 -2.91
N PRO A 89 -12.85 -17.74 -3.85
CA PRO A 89 -11.51 -18.15 -4.26
C PRO A 89 -10.43 -17.89 -3.18
N LEU A 90 -10.79 -17.32 -2.02
CA LEU A 90 -9.85 -16.91 -0.97
C LEU A 90 -9.64 -18.04 0.04
N LYS A 91 -8.81 -19.02 -0.35
CA LYS A 91 -8.31 -20.12 0.51
C LYS A 91 -9.38 -20.79 1.39
N GLY A 92 -10.56 -21.05 0.81
CA GLY A 92 -11.64 -21.78 1.50
C GLY A 92 -12.62 -20.93 2.30
N ALA A 93 -12.43 -19.61 2.39
CA ALA A 93 -13.41 -18.72 3.00
C ALA A 93 -14.72 -18.69 2.20
N THR A 94 -15.86 -18.58 2.87
CA THR A 94 -17.16 -18.37 2.24
C THR A 94 -17.31 -16.91 1.80
N TRP A 95 -18.15 -16.66 0.78
CA TRP A 95 -18.45 -15.28 0.37
C TRP A 95 -19.09 -14.44 1.49
N SER A 96 -19.83 -15.07 2.41
CA SER A 96 -20.40 -14.39 3.57
C SER A 96 -19.30 -13.82 4.47
N GLU A 97 -18.30 -14.63 4.82
CA GLU A 97 -17.16 -14.20 5.64
C GLU A 97 -16.36 -13.09 4.94
N VAL A 98 -16.11 -13.23 3.64
CA VAL A 98 -15.37 -12.25 2.84
C VAL A 98 -16.10 -10.91 2.78
N MET A 99 -17.42 -10.91 2.57
CA MET A 99 -18.19 -9.66 2.50
C MET A 99 -18.41 -9.01 3.86
N LEU A 100 -18.56 -9.79 4.94
CA LEU A 100 -18.59 -9.26 6.31
C LEU A 100 -17.26 -8.62 6.69
N HIS A 101 -16.16 -9.26 6.29
CA HIS A 101 -14.83 -8.71 6.46
C HIS A 101 -14.65 -7.43 5.65
N THR A 102 -15.06 -7.43 4.38
CA THR A 102 -15.04 -6.24 3.50
C THR A 102 -15.84 -5.09 4.10
N ALA A 103 -17.02 -5.35 4.68
CA ALA A 103 -17.84 -4.35 5.37
C ALA A 103 -17.09 -3.68 6.53
N LYS A 104 -16.36 -4.45 7.35
CA LYS A 104 -15.49 -3.90 8.41
C LYS A 104 -14.38 -3.02 7.82
N ARG A 105 -13.75 -3.46 6.73
CA ARG A 105 -12.63 -2.76 6.09
C ARG A 105 -13.02 -1.49 5.33
N LEU A 106 -14.27 -1.38 4.87
CA LEU A 106 -14.79 -0.15 4.27
C LEU A 106 -14.86 1.00 5.30
N LYS A 107 -15.21 0.69 6.55
CA LYS A 107 -15.23 1.69 7.64
C LYS A 107 -13.86 2.28 7.98
N TRP A 108 -12.79 1.57 7.62
CA TRP A 108 -11.43 2.12 7.77
C TRP A 108 -11.13 3.22 6.75
N VAL A 109 -11.85 3.23 5.63
CA VAL A 109 -11.76 4.28 4.61
C VAL A 109 -12.66 5.46 4.99
N ASP A 110 -13.90 5.17 5.37
CA ASP A 110 -14.89 6.18 5.75
C ASP A 110 -15.94 5.55 6.68
N ASP A 111 -16.15 6.10 7.87
CA ASP A 111 -17.13 5.57 8.83
C ASP A 111 -18.58 5.67 8.31
N GLY A 112 -18.84 6.52 7.33
CA GLY A 112 -20.13 6.64 6.65
C GLY A 112 -20.39 5.58 5.58
N PHE A 113 -19.46 4.64 5.34
CA PHE A 113 -19.72 3.48 4.48
C PHE A 113 -20.37 2.36 5.30
N GLU A 114 -21.66 2.16 5.07
CA GLU A 114 -22.49 1.17 5.75
C GLU A 114 -22.76 0.02 4.81
N MET A 115 -22.36 -1.20 5.19
CA MET A 115 -22.56 -2.39 4.37
C MET A 115 -23.28 -3.48 5.16
N HIS A 116 -24.38 -3.98 4.62
CA HIS A 116 -25.16 -5.09 5.16
C HIS A 116 -25.05 -6.32 4.27
N VAL A 117 -24.72 -7.47 4.86
CA VAL A 117 -24.49 -8.73 4.14
C VAL A 117 -25.64 -9.68 4.43
N PHE A 118 -26.21 -10.26 3.38
CA PHE A 118 -27.28 -11.24 3.41
C PHE A 118 -26.89 -12.44 2.54
N THR A 119 -27.42 -13.61 2.87
CA THR A 119 -27.33 -14.79 2.01
C THR A 119 -28.60 -14.95 1.18
N ASP A 120 -28.53 -15.66 0.05
CA ASP A 120 -29.66 -15.81 -0.88
C ASP A 120 -30.72 -16.85 -0.45
N ASN A 121 -30.62 -17.36 0.79
CA ASN A 121 -31.57 -18.30 1.40
C ASN A 121 -32.90 -17.65 1.84
N PHE A 122 -33.04 -16.33 1.71
CA PHE A 122 -34.25 -15.58 2.11
C PHE A 122 -35.54 -16.02 1.37
N CYS A 123 -35.42 -16.72 0.23
CA CYS A 123 -36.57 -17.29 -0.47
C CYS A 123 -37.14 -18.53 0.24
N GLN A 124 -36.32 -19.25 1.00
CA GLN A 124 -36.67 -20.51 1.66
C GLN A 124 -37.42 -20.29 2.97
N PHE A 125 -37.12 -19.19 3.67
CA PHE A 125 -37.73 -18.82 4.94
C PHE A 125 -38.58 -17.55 4.74
N LYS A 126 -39.90 -17.70 4.61
CA LYS A 126 -40.89 -16.61 4.36
C LYS A 126 -41.09 -15.63 5.55
N ASP A 127 -40.06 -15.42 6.36
CA ASP A 127 -40.09 -14.60 7.58
C ASP A 127 -39.08 -13.44 7.54
N GLN A 128 -39.08 -12.68 8.63
CA GLN A 128 -38.35 -11.45 9.00
C GLN A 128 -37.07 -11.11 8.22
N ALA A 129 -36.24 -12.09 7.84
CA ALA A 129 -35.04 -11.88 7.03
C ALA A 129 -35.34 -11.29 5.64
N SER A 130 -36.37 -11.79 4.96
CA SER A 130 -36.81 -11.27 3.66
C SER A 130 -37.36 -9.84 3.76
N ALA A 131 -38.14 -9.55 4.81
CA ALA A 131 -38.65 -8.22 5.11
C ALA A 131 -37.52 -7.23 5.45
N LYS A 132 -36.52 -7.68 6.22
CA LYS A 132 -35.33 -6.88 6.54
C LYS A 132 -34.52 -6.56 5.29
N LEU A 133 -34.22 -7.56 4.45
CA LEU A 133 -33.50 -7.34 3.19
C LEU A 133 -34.28 -6.37 2.29
N GLN A 134 -35.59 -6.54 2.18
CA GLN A 134 -36.44 -5.64 1.39
C GLN A 134 -36.38 -4.19 1.91
N GLU A 135 -36.36 -3.99 3.23
CA GLU A 135 -36.21 -2.66 3.81
C GLU A 135 -34.81 -2.07 3.53
N GLU A 136 -33.74 -2.84 3.70
CA GLU A 136 -32.38 -2.37 3.38
C GLU A 136 -32.23 -2.00 1.89
N LEU A 137 -32.84 -2.78 0.98
CA LEU A 137 -32.80 -2.50 -0.46
C LEU A 137 -33.52 -1.20 -0.85
N ARG A 138 -34.50 -0.72 -0.06
CA ARG A 138 -35.19 0.56 -0.35
C ARG A 138 -34.29 1.77 -0.18
N HIS A 139 -33.29 1.66 0.69
CA HIS A 139 -32.35 2.74 1.01
C HIS A 139 -30.95 2.49 0.46
N ALA A 140 -30.75 1.42 -0.33
CA ALA A 140 -29.45 1.04 -0.83
C ALA A 140 -28.99 1.94 -2.00
N ASP A 141 -27.77 2.45 -1.90
CA ASP A 141 -27.09 3.15 -3.00
C ASP A 141 -26.39 2.17 -3.95
N ILE A 142 -25.92 1.04 -3.40
CA ILE A 142 -25.23 -0.03 -4.12
C ILE A 142 -25.81 -1.38 -3.71
N LEU A 143 -26.14 -2.22 -4.70
CA LEU A 143 -26.40 -3.63 -4.53
C LEU A 143 -25.27 -4.44 -5.16
N VAL A 144 -24.62 -5.28 -4.35
CA VAL A 144 -23.57 -6.21 -4.79
C VAL A 144 -24.12 -7.63 -4.68
N ILE A 145 -24.06 -8.39 -5.76
CA ILE A 145 -24.60 -9.75 -5.83
C ILE A 145 -23.45 -10.70 -6.17
N ILE A 146 -23.22 -11.73 -5.35
CA ILE A 146 -22.06 -12.62 -5.52
C ILE A 146 -22.49 -14.07 -5.40
N ALA A 147 -22.11 -14.90 -6.36
CA ALA A 147 -22.39 -16.34 -6.36
C ALA A 147 -23.89 -16.72 -6.22
N VAL A 148 -24.81 -15.83 -6.62
CA VAL A 148 -26.25 -16.11 -6.58
C VAL A 148 -26.69 -16.79 -7.87
N THR A 149 -27.08 -18.06 -7.78
CA THR A 149 -27.42 -18.89 -8.94
C THR A 149 -28.85 -19.43 -8.90
N SER A 150 -29.51 -19.44 -7.74
CA SER A 150 -30.90 -19.88 -7.60
C SER A 150 -31.86 -18.99 -8.40
N GLN A 151 -32.66 -19.60 -9.28
CA GLN A 151 -33.62 -18.87 -10.11
C GLN A 151 -34.69 -18.14 -9.28
N GLU A 152 -35.04 -18.67 -8.12
CA GLU A 152 -35.99 -18.04 -7.20
C GLU A 152 -35.41 -16.74 -6.62
N SER A 153 -34.16 -16.82 -6.14
CA SER A 153 -33.43 -15.67 -5.59
C SER A 153 -33.15 -14.63 -6.66
N VAL A 154 -32.77 -15.02 -7.88
CA VAL A 154 -32.61 -14.11 -9.02
C VAL A 154 -33.90 -13.33 -9.28
N LYS A 155 -35.03 -14.03 -9.45
CA LYS A 155 -36.33 -13.38 -9.69
C LYS A 155 -36.76 -12.47 -8.55
N TRP A 156 -36.46 -12.85 -7.30
CA TRP A 156 -36.80 -12.04 -6.14
C TRP A 156 -35.95 -10.75 -6.10
N ILE A 157 -34.64 -10.86 -6.34
CA ILE A 157 -33.72 -9.72 -6.36
C ILE A 157 -34.13 -8.74 -7.45
N GLU A 158 -34.34 -9.21 -8.68
CA GLU A 158 -34.77 -8.35 -9.80
C GLU A 158 -36.06 -7.57 -9.52
N ARG A 159 -37.00 -8.18 -8.78
CA ARG A 159 -38.26 -7.52 -8.41
C ARG A 159 -38.07 -6.42 -7.38
N ASN A 160 -37.14 -6.61 -6.44
CA ASN A 160 -36.93 -5.73 -5.28
C ASN A 160 -35.78 -4.72 -5.45
N SER A 161 -34.94 -4.84 -6.47
CA SER A 161 -33.78 -3.96 -6.70
C SER A 161 -33.99 -2.89 -7.77
N LYS A 162 -35.20 -2.76 -8.34
CA LYS A 162 -35.46 -1.90 -9.51
C LYS A 162 -35.02 -0.45 -9.34
N ASN A 163 -35.19 0.10 -8.15
CA ASN A 163 -34.91 1.51 -7.83
C ASN A 163 -33.42 1.80 -7.58
N ILE A 164 -32.60 0.76 -7.40
CA ILE A 164 -31.18 0.90 -7.11
C ILE A 164 -30.45 1.26 -8.40
N GLN A 165 -29.62 2.32 -8.33
CA GLN A 165 -28.92 2.88 -9.48
C GLN A 165 -27.61 2.15 -9.80
N ASN A 166 -26.99 1.52 -8.79
CA ASN A 166 -25.73 0.80 -8.91
C ASN A 166 -25.92 -0.65 -8.46
N ILE A 167 -25.94 -1.58 -9.41
CA ILE A 167 -26.10 -3.02 -9.20
C ILE A 167 -24.93 -3.73 -9.89
N ILE A 168 -24.17 -4.52 -9.14
CA ILE A 168 -23.03 -5.25 -9.69
C ILE A 168 -23.09 -6.69 -9.23
N SER A 169 -23.07 -7.59 -10.20
CA SER A 169 -23.15 -9.03 -10.01
C SER A 169 -21.84 -9.67 -10.44
N PHE A 170 -21.29 -10.50 -9.55
CA PHE A 170 -20.09 -11.28 -9.78
C PHE A 170 -20.37 -12.77 -9.58
N ASP A 171 -19.81 -13.61 -10.45
CA ASP A 171 -19.94 -15.08 -10.39
C ASP A 171 -21.39 -15.56 -10.17
N SER A 172 -22.37 -14.78 -10.64
CA SER A 172 -23.80 -14.98 -10.41
C SER A 172 -24.54 -15.31 -11.71
N SER A 173 -25.81 -15.68 -11.62
CA SER A 173 -26.64 -16.02 -12.77
C SER A 173 -26.66 -14.89 -13.83
N PRO A 174 -26.56 -15.22 -15.14
CA PRO A 174 -26.64 -14.23 -16.22
C PRO A 174 -28.02 -13.55 -16.32
N GLY A 175 -29.02 -14.06 -15.60
CA GLY A 175 -30.32 -13.39 -15.46
C GLY A 175 -30.24 -12.09 -14.66
N LEU A 176 -29.19 -11.86 -13.88
CA LEU A 176 -29.01 -10.61 -13.13
C LEU A 176 -28.33 -9.56 -14.01
N SER A 177 -29.01 -8.42 -14.19
CA SER A 177 -28.47 -7.30 -14.95
C SER A 177 -27.62 -6.37 -14.08
N ASN A 178 -26.44 -6.00 -14.59
CA ASN A 178 -25.60 -4.99 -13.98
C ASN A 178 -26.10 -3.58 -14.36
N LYS A 179 -26.04 -2.66 -13.41
CA LYS A 179 -26.46 -1.26 -13.58
C LYS A 179 -25.43 -0.35 -12.94
N LEU A 180 -25.01 0.72 -13.63
CA LEU A 180 -24.14 1.74 -13.06
C LEU A 180 -24.69 3.11 -13.42
N GLY A 181 -24.86 4.00 -12.42
CA GLY A 181 -25.46 5.31 -12.62
C GLY A 181 -26.85 5.27 -13.28
N GLY A 182 -27.63 4.22 -13.01
CA GLY A 182 -28.97 4.03 -13.58
C GLY A 182 -29.02 3.36 -14.95
N SER A 183 -27.88 3.18 -15.62
CA SER A 183 -27.81 2.58 -16.96
C SER A 183 -27.45 1.11 -16.89
N VAL A 184 -28.16 0.27 -17.65
CA VAL A 184 -27.84 -1.17 -17.78
C VAL A 184 -26.50 -1.33 -18.49
N VAL A 185 -25.63 -2.15 -17.92
CA VAL A 185 -24.29 -2.42 -18.40
C VAL A 185 -24.22 -3.86 -18.90
N GLN A 186 -23.76 -4.04 -20.15
CA GLN A 186 -23.38 -5.36 -20.64
C GLN A 186 -21.94 -5.65 -20.23
N THR A 187 -21.74 -6.66 -19.40
CA THR A 187 -20.42 -7.25 -19.17
C THR A 187 -20.16 -8.26 -20.28
N GLU A 188 -19.50 -7.85 -21.35
CA GLU A 188 -18.94 -8.82 -22.30
C GLU A 188 -17.91 -9.68 -21.56
N THR A 189 -18.23 -10.95 -21.36
CA THR A 189 -17.29 -11.93 -20.81
C THR A 189 -16.22 -12.16 -21.88
N LYS A 190 -15.09 -11.46 -21.80
CA LYS A 190 -13.87 -11.82 -22.55
C LYS A 190 -13.34 -13.15 -22.00
N GLY A 191 -13.98 -14.24 -22.38
CA GLY A 191 -13.74 -15.54 -21.76
C GLY A 191 -14.53 -16.72 -22.31
N THR A 192 -15.07 -16.67 -23.53
CA THR A 192 -15.43 -17.90 -24.26
C THR A 192 -15.46 -17.62 -25.76
N ILE A 193 -14.67 -18.39 -26.51
CA ILE A 193 -14.70 -18.42 -27.97
C ILE A 193 -16.10 -18.92 -28.40
N PHE A 194 -16.75 -18.18 -29.30
CA PHE A 194 -18.10 -18.34 -29.88
C PHE A 194 -19.32 -17.85 -29.09
N GLY A 195 -19.83 -16.69 -29.52
CA GLY A 195 -21.17 -16.19 -29.27
C GLY A 195 -21.62 -15.19 -30.34
N LYS A 196 -21.45 -15.53 -31.63
CA LYS A 196 -22.07 -14.78 -32.74
C LYS A 196 -23.56 -15.13 -32.80
N LEU A 197 -24.39 -14.42 -32.04
CA LEU A 197 -25.73 -13.99 -32.44
C LEU A 197 -26.36 -13.12 -31.35
N VAL A 198 -27.27 -12.23 -31.76
CA VAL A 198 -28.06 -11.28 -30.94
C VAL A 198 -27.28 -10.00 -30.64
N GLY A 199 -27.72 -8.79 -30.96
CA GLY A 199 -29.01 -8.27 -31.40
C GLY A 199 -28.98 -6.78 -31.03
N THR A 200 -29.38 -5.91 -31.96
CA THR A 200 -29.22 -4.46 -31.90
C THR A 200 -29.93 -3.84 -30.70
N PHE A 201 -29.19 -3.56 -29.62
CA PHE A 201 -29.59 -2.64 -28.56
C PHE A 201 -28.39 -1.74 -28.24
N GLU A 202 -28.38 -0.55 -28.84
CA GLU A 202 -27.41 0.49 -28.55
C GLU A 202 -27.56 0.95 -27.10
N SER A 203 -26.79 0.38 -26.17
CA SER A 203 -26.57 1.02 -24.88
C SER A 203 -25.67 2.23 -25.12
N LYS A 204 -26.14 3.45 -24.82
CA LYS A 204 -25.31 4.68 -24.81
C LYS A 204 -24.34 4.64 -23.63
N GLN A 205 -23.40 3.71 -23.65
CA GLN A 205 -22.37 3.60 -22.63
C GLN A 205 -21.35 4.72 -22.84
N THR A 206 -21.17 5.59 -21.83
CA THR A 206 -20.14 6.62 -21.89
C THR A 206 -18.76 5.99 -21.74
N LYS A 207 -17.73 6.61 -22.33
CA LYS A 207 -16.33 6.18 -22.18
C LYS A 207 -15.93 6.03 -20.70
N GLU A 208 -16.34 6.98 -19.87
CA GLU A 208 -16.08 6.94 -18.42
C GLU A 208 -16.70 5.72 -17.73
N THR A 209 -17.93 5.34 -18.11
CA THR A 209 -18.56 4.12 -17.59
C THR A 209 -17.82 2.87 -18.03
N SER A 210 -17.35 2.83 -19.29
CA SER A 210 -16.52 1.73 -19.80
C SER A 210 -15.21 1.58 -19.02
N ASP A 211 -14.50 2.68 -18.77
CA ASP A 211 -13.23 2.67 -18.03
C ASP A 211 -13.43 2.17 -16.59
N VAL A 212 -14.54 2.55 -15.95
CA VAL A 212 -14.92 2.07 -14.61
C VAL A 212 -15.17 0.56 -14.61
N ILE A 213 -15.89 0.03 -15.61
CA ILE A 213 -16.18 -1.40 -15.70
C ILE A 213 -14.92 -2.22 -15.97
N GLU A 214 -14.06 -1.75 -16.87
CA GLU A 214 -12.78 -2.40 -17.14
C GLU A 214 -11.95 -2.48 -15.86
N THR A 215 -11.84 -1.38 -15.12
CA THR A 215 -11.09 -1.35 -13.86
C THR A 215 -11.68 -2.29 -12.79
N ILE A 216 -13.02 -2.32 -12.64
CA ILE A 216 -13.71 -3.22 -11.71
C ILE A 216 -13.50 -4.68 -12.11
N SER A 217 -13.60 -4.99 -13.41
CA SER A 217 -13.42 -6.34 -13.94
C SER A 217 -12.00 -6.84 -13.71
N GLU A 218 -10.98 -6.02 -14.04
CA GLU A 218 -9.58 -6.35 -13.80
C GLU A 218 -9.29 -6.58 -12.32
N ALA A 219 -9.78 -5.71 -11.44
CA ALA A 219 -9.63 -5.86 -9.99
C ALA A 219 -10.29 -7.15 -9.49
N TRP A 220 -11.54 -7.42 -9.89
CA TRP A 220 -12.25 -8.64 -9.50
C TRP A 220 -11.49 -9.91 -9.92
N MET A 221 -10.92 -9.90 -11.13
CA MET A 221 -10.17 -11.04 -11.67
C MET A 221 -8.86 -11.34 -10.90
N ARG A 222 -8.32 -10.40 -10.14
CA ARG A 222 -7.14 -10.62 -9.27
C ARG A 222 -7.46 -11.43 -8.00
N ARG A 223 -8.74 -11.66 -7.69
CA ARG A 223 -9.20 -12.58 -6.63
C ARG A 223 -8.52 -12.37 -5.27
N ASN A 224 -8.62 -11.16 -4.74
CA ASN A 224 -8.14 -10.81 -3.40
C ASN A 224 -9.06 -9.82 -2.68
N SER A 225 -8.98 -9.75 -1.35
CA SER A 225 -9.86 -8.90 -0.54
C SER A 225 -9.66 -7.41 -0.77
N ASP A 226 -8.42 -6.97 -1.02
CA ASP A 226 -8.13 -5.57 -1.29
C ASP A 226 -8.83 -5.10 -2.57
N ASP A 227 -8.80 -5.92 -3.61
CA ASP A 227 -9.47 -5.67 -4.87
C ASP A 227 -11.00 -5.77 -4.78
N ILE A 228 -11.53 -6.71 -4.00
CA ILE A 228 -12.97 -6.79 -3.73
C ILE A 228 -13.46 -5.49 -3.09
N ARG A 229 -12.74 -5.00 -2.07
CA ARG A 229 -13.04 -3.69 -1.44
C ARG A 229 -12.87 -2.56 -2.45
N PHE A 230 -11.80 -2.59 -3.24
CA PHE A 230 -11.48 -1.57 -4.23
C PHE A 230 -12.56 -1.42 -5.31
N CYS A 231 -13.16 -2.53 -5.78
CA CYS A 231 -14.31 -2.51 -6.68
C CYS A 231 -15.44 -1.64 -6.14
N LEU A 232 -15.77 -1.78 -4.84
CA LEU A 232 -16.81 -0.97 -4.20
C LEU A 232 -16.40 0.51 -4.11
N LEU A 233 -15.15 0.79 -3.73
CA LEU A 233 -14.65 2.16 -3.65
C LEU A 233 -14.68 2.88 -5.01
N ILE A 234 -14.40 2.18 -6.11
CA ILE A 234 -14.53 2.75 -7.46
C ILE A 234 -15.97 3.19 -7.72
N VAL A 235 -16.93 2.34 -7.41
CA VAL A 235 -18.36 2.60 -7.68
C VAL A 235 -18.83 3.80 -6.87
N ILE A 236 -18.46 3.85 -5.59
CA ILE A 236 -18.74 4.98 -4.71
C ILE A 236 -18.15 6.26 -5.31
N ASN A 237 -16.88 6.22 -5.71
CA ASN A 237 -16.15 7.38 -6.26
C ASN A 237 -16.73 7.87 -7.59
N ALA A 238 -17.19 6.95 -8.44
CA ALA A 238 -17.70 7.27 -9.76
C ALA A 238 -19.15 7.77 -9.73
N TYR A 239 -20.01 7.20 -8.88
CA TYR A 239 -21.47 7.39 -8.98
C TYR A 239 -22.15 7.98 -7.75
N ILE A 240 -21.46 8.07 -6.60
CA ILE A 240 -22.07 8.52 -5.34
C ILE A 240 -21.37 9.76 -4.81
N ARG A 241 -20.10 9.64 -4.40
CA ARG A 241 -19.30 10.76 -3.89
C ARG A 241 -17.80 10.48 -4.01
N PRO A 242 -16.94 11.50 -4.19
CA PRO A 242 -15.50 11.32 -4.27
C PRO A 242 -14.94 10.58 -3.05
N VAL A 243 -14.07 9.59 -3.29
CA VAL A 243 -13.37 8.85 -2.24
C VAL A 243 -11.92 9.39 -2.17
N PRO A 244 -11.48 9.99 -1.05
CA PRO A 244 -10.18 10.66 -0.97
C PRO A 244 -8.98 9.80 -1.38
N ILE A 245 -8.95 8.53 -0.98
CA ILE A 245 -7.86 7.59 -1.33
C ILE A 245 -7.80 7.30 -2.84
N LEU A 246 -8.89 7.56 -3.57
CA LEU A 246 -9.00 7.36 -5.02
C LEU A 246 -8.81 8.64 -5.83
N LYS A 247 -8.53 9.79 -5.18
CA LYS A 247 -8.31 11.09 -5.84
C LYS A 247 -7.23 11.02 -6.93
N ASN A 248 -6.26 10.12 -6.76
CA ASN A 248 -5.10 9.95 -7.61
C ASN A 248 -5.36 9.07 -8.86
N LEU A 249 -6.58 8.55 -9.03
CA LEU A 249 -7.02 7.86 -10.27
C LEU A 249 -7.09 8.79 -11.50
N ARG A 250 -7.11 10.11 -11.29
CA ARG A 250 -7.27 11.08 -12.37
C ARG A 250 -5.91 11.62 -12.81
N SER A 251 -5.35 11.09 -13.90
CA SER A 251 -4.18 11.71 -14.52
C SER A 251 -4.54 13.12 -15.02
N LYS A 252 -3.85 14.14 -14.51
CA LYS A 252 -4.00 15.52 -14.93
C LYS A 252 -3.32 15.74 -16.30
N GLY A 253 -3.97 16.50 -17.17
CA GLY A 253 -3.64 16.69 -18.58
C GLY A 253 -2.42 17.60 -18.86
N PHE A 254 -2.53 18.49 -19.85
CA PHE A 254 -1.43 19.34 -20.37
C PHE A 254 -0.59 20.09 -19.31
N SER A 255 -1.16 20.45 -18.15
CA SER A 255 -0.45 21.13 -17.07
C SER A 255 0.70 20.28 -16.47
N THR A 256 0.49 18.97 -16.36
CA THR A 256 1.47 18.02 -15.86
C THR A 256 2.68 17.93 -16.79
N LEU A 257 2.44 17.87 -18.10
CA LEU A 257 3.49 17.77 -19.11
C LEU A 257 4.34 19.04 -19.16
N ASN A 258 3.71 20.21 -19.06
CA ASN A 258 4.42 21.48 -18.98
C ASN A 258 5.33 21.54 -17.73
N CYS A 259 4.87 21.08 -16.57
CA CYS A 259 5.70 20.99 -15.37
C CYS A 259 6.90 20.06 -15.57
N MET A 260 6.68 18.86 -16.12
CA MET A 260 7.73 17.88 -16.36
C MET A 260 8.80 18.43 -17.31
N VAL A 261 8.40 18.96 -18.47
CA VAL A 261 9.34 19.46 -19.48
C VAL A 261 10.14 20.65 -18.94
N LYS A 262 9.46 21.59 -18.25
CA LYS A 262 10.10 22.80 -17.71
C LYS A 262 11.12 22.51 -16.61
N ASN A 263 10.80 21.61 -15.69
CA ASN A 263 11.60 21.40 -14.47
C ASN A 263 12.53 20.18 -14.53
N CYS A 264 12.22 19.20 -15.38
CA CYS A 264 12.85 17.87 -15.38
C CYS A 264 13.35 17.42 -16.76
N GLY A 265 13.45 18.34 -17.74
CA GLY A 265 13.88 18.04 -19.11
C GLY A 265 15.11 17.13 -19.22
N PRO A 266 16.23 17.40 -18.52
CA PRO A 266 17.41 16.55 -18.57
C PRO A 266 17.16 15.12 -18.06
N GLN A 267 16.43 14.96 -16.95
CA GLN A 267 16.12 13.65 -16.38
C GLN A 267 15.18 12.86 -17.29
N ILE A 268 14.21 13.54 -17.92
CA ILE A 268 13.33 12.96 -18.93
C ILE A 268 14.16 12.45 -20.11
N LEU A 269 15.05 13.27 -20.66
CA LEU A 269 15.88 12.88 -21.80
C LEU A 269 16.77 11.68 -21.45
N ASN A 270 17.45 11.71 -20.29
CA ASN A 270 18.29 10.61 -19.84
C ASN A 270 17.51 9.32 -19.64
N CYS A 271 16.30 9.40 -19.07
CA CYS A 271 15.40 8.25 -18.96
C CYS A 271 14.99 7.71 -20.33
N LEU A 272 14.65 8.57 -21.29
CA LEU A 272 14.28 8.16 -22.64
C LEU A 272 15.44 7.54 -23.42
N LEU A 273 16.69 7.89 -23.09
CA LEU A 273 17.88 7.27 -23.68
C LEU A 273 18.24 5.94 -23.00
N ASP A 274 17.87 5.74 -21.74
CA ASP A 274 18.04 4.48 -21.00
C ASP A 274 16.99 3.42 -21.43
N PRO A 275 17.40 2.24 -21.95
CA PRO A 275 16.48 1.18 -22.31
C PRO A 275 15.61 0.70 -21.13
N ASN A 276 16.16 0.60 -19.93
CA ASN A 276 15.43 0.11 -18.77
C ASN A 276 14.40 1.14 -18.31
N CYS A 277 14.78 2.42 -18.19
CA CYS A 277 13.82 3.47 -17.84
C CYS A 277 12.69 3.59 -18.86
N ARG A 278 12.95 3.47 -20.18
CA ARG A 278 11.89 3.41 -21.19
C ARG A 278 10.93 2.24 -21.00
N LYS A 279 11.45 1.04 -20.74
CA LYS A 279 10.62 -0.14 -20.45
C LYS A 279 9.78 0.06 -19.20
N ALA A 280 10.35 0.65 -18.15
CA ALA A 280 9.63 1.01 -16.93
C ALA A 280 8.45 1.95 -17.24
N LEU A 281 8.69 3.05 -17.96
CA LEU A 281 7.63 3.99 -18.32
C LEU A 281 6.55 3.37 -19.21
N GLN A 282 6.94 2.51 -20.15
CA GLN A 282 5.99 1.79 -21.00
C GLN A 282 5.13 0.80 -20.20
N CYS A 283 5.74 0.06 -19.29
CA CYS A 283 5.06 -0.86 -18.39
C CYS A 283 4.08 -0.13 -17.46
N LEU A 284 4.54 0.94 -16.78
CA LEU A 284 3.72 1.77 -15.90
C LEU A 284 2.52 2.40 -16.62
N ASN A 285 2.66 2.72 -17.91
CA ASN A 285 1.56 3.24 -18.72
C ASN A 285 0.45 2.21 -19.00
N GLN A 286 0.74 0.92 -18.86
CA GLN A 286 -0.20 -0.17 -19.03
C GLN A 286 -0.84 -0.60 -17.71
N CYS A 287 -0.28 -0.18 -16.56
CA CYS A 287 -0.88 -0.41 -15.27
C CYS A 287 -2.02 0.57 -15.00
N SER A 288 -3.06 0.10 -14.32
CA SER A 288 -4.01 0.99 -13.67
C SER A 288 -3.27 1.82 -12.59
N PRO A 289 -3.54 3.14 -12.42
CA PRO A 289 -2.82 4.00 -11.47
C PRO A 289 -2.89 3.54 -10.01
N VAL A 290 -3.91 2.75 -9.67
CA VAL A 290 -4.14 2.17 -8.33
C VAL A 290 -3.62 0.74 -8.18
N ASP A 291 -3.19 0.09 -9.26
CA ASP A 291 -2.67 -1.28 -9.22
C ASP A 291 -1.23 -1.25 -8.68
N GLN A 292 -1.11 -1.27 -7.36
CA GLN A 292 0.19 -1.21 -6.69
C GLN A 292 1.10 -2.38 -7.08
N VAL A 293 0.52 -3.57 -7.31
CA VAL A 293 1.26 -4.77 -7.71
C VAL A 293 1.89 -4.57 -9.09
N CYS A 294 1.10 -4.13 -10.08
CA CYS A 294 1.60 -3.86 -11.43
C CYS A 294 2.66 -2.76 -11.41
N ASN A 295 2.36 -1.63 -10.74
CA ASN A 295 3.25 -0.48 -10.69
C ASN A 295 4.60 -0.83 -10.06
N TYR A 296 4.58 -1.47 -8.88
CA TYR A 296 5.81 -1.83 -8.18
C TYR A 296 6.58 -2.90 -8.95
N ARG A 297 5.91 -3.89 -9.55
CA ARG A 297 6.56 -4.92 -10.39
C ARG A 297 7.25 -4.32 -11.62
N CYS A 298 6.64 -3.33 -12.28
CA CYS A 298 7.30 -2.60 -13.37
C CYS A 298 8.58 -1.92 -12.89
N ILE A 299 8.51 -1.17 -11.78
CA ILE A 299 9.65 -0.45 -11.22
C ILE A 299 10.76 -1.43 -10.83
N ALA A 300 10.43 -2.47 -10.05
CA ALA A 300 11.40 -3.43 -9.55
C ALA A 300 12.02 -4.30 -10.67
N SER A 301 11.32 -4.49 -11.79
CA SER A 301 11.86 -5.19 -12.97
C SER A 301 12.88 -4.35 -13.74
N TYR A 302 12.70 -3.03 -13.75
CA TYR A 302 13.41 -2.11 -14.64
C TYR A 302 14.19 -1.00 -13.92
N GLU A 303 14.36 -1.13 -12.61
CA GLU A 303 15.08 -0.18 -11.77
C GLU A 303 16.43 0.19 -12.36
N SER A 304 16.66 1.50 -12.50
CA SER A 304 17.89 2.10 -13.00
C SER A 304 18.12 3.47 -12.35
N PRO A 305 19.37 3.96 -12.29
CA PRO A 305 19.66 5.29 -11.77
C PRO A 305 18.93 6.42 -12.53
N ASN A 306 18.66 6.23 -13.82
CA ASN A 306 17.92 7.21 -14.63
C ASN A 306 16.42 7.20 -14.30
N LEU A 307 15.84 6.04 -14.00
CA LEU A 307 14.46 5.93 -13.52
C LEU A 307 14.30 6.58 -12.15
N GLU A 308 15.24 6.34 -11.25
CA GLU A 308 15.28 7.00 -9.93
C GLU A 308 15.38 8.52 -10.07
N ALA A 309 16.33 9.02 -10.88
CA ALA A 309 16.50 10.45 -11.09
C ALA A 309 15.28 11.12 -11.74
N PHE A 310 14.64 10.44 -12.70
CA PHE A 310 13.40 10.87 -13.32
C PHE A 310 12.28 10.99 -12.28
N SER A 311 12.03 9.93 -11.53
CA SER A 311 10.96 9.86 -10.52
C SER A 311 11.19 10.88 -9.40
N LEU A 312 12.44 11.03 -8.95
CA LEU A 312 12.85 12.04 -7.96
C LEU A 312 12.55 13.45 -8.45
N CYS A 313 12.84 13.76 -9.71
CA CYS A 313 12.56 15.09 -10.23
C CYS A 313 11.05 15.35 -10.37
N VAL A 314 10.35 14.44 -11.04
CA VAL A 314 8.95 14.61 -11.45
C VAL A 314 7.99 14.52 -10.27
N LEU A 315 8.17 13.52 -9.40
CA LEU A 315 7.26 13.26 -8.28
C LEU A 315 7.74 13.98 -7.03
N GLN A 316 8.98 13.74 -6.60
CA GLN A 316 9.43 14.14 -5.27
C GLN A 316 9.82 15.62 -5.16
N LYS A 317 10.53 16.18 -6.15
CA LYS A 317 11.02 17.56 -6.11
C LYS A 317 10.00 18.57 -6.61
N ASN A 318 9.29 18.26 -7.68
CA ASN A 318 8.37 19.19 -8.33
C ASN A 318 6.89 18.80 -8.20
N ASN A 319 6.59 17.57 -7.77
CA ASN A 319 5.24 17.01 -7.69
C ASN A 319 4.36 17.40 -8.89
N CYS A 320 4.86 17.17 -10.11
CA CYS A 320 4.19 17.58 -11.35
C CYS A 320 2.85 16.88 -11.58
N LEU A 321 2.58 15.80 -10.85
CA LEU A 321 1.29 15.10 -10.85
C LEU A 321 0.32 15.65 -9.79
N GLU A 322 0.80 16.53 -8.91
CA GLU A 322 0.05 17.11 -7.79
C GLU A 322 -0.65 16.03 -6.94
N LEU A 323 0.08 14.93 -6.70
CA LEU A 323 -0.41 13.81 -5.92
C LEU A 323 -0.13 14.05 -4.45
N ASP A 324 -1.02 13.54 -3.63
CA ASP A 324 -0.86 13.54 -2.20
C ASP A 324 -1.54 12.30 -1.62
N ALA A 325 -0.89 11.67 -0.64
CA ALA A 325 -1.43 10.55 0.12
C ALA A 325 -0.91 10.61 1.55
N ALA A 326 -1.80 10.36 2.51
CA ALA A 326 -1.47 10.27 3.92
C ALA A 326 -1.25 8.81 4.31
N ILE A 327 -0.47 8.60 5.38
CA ILE A 327 -0.38 7.29 6.02
C ILE A 327 -1.76 6.98 6.62
N PRO A 328 -2.39 5.83 6.33
CA PRO A 328 -3.67 5.47 6.91
C PRO A 328 -3.57 5.34 8.44
N GLU A 329 -4.50 5.95 9.17
CA GLU A 329 -4.57 5.84 10.63
C GLU A 329 -5.42 4.64 11.10
N LYS A 330 -6.23 4.08 10.20
CA LYS A 330 -7.10 2.93 10.46
C LYS A 330 -6.67 1.70 9.64
N PRO A 331 -6.79 0.49 10.20
CA PRO A 331 -7.16 0.21 11.59
C PRO A 331 -6.04 0.61 12.57
N TYR A 332 -6.40 1.04 13.78
CA TYR A 332 -5.41 1.23 14.83
C TYR A 332 -5.00 -0.12 15.40
N ILE A 333 -3.70 -0.43 15.33
CA ILE A 333 -3.14 -1.69 15.81
C ILE A 333 -2.37 -1.43 17.11
N PRO A 334 -2.82 -1.96 18.26
CA PRO A 334 -2.09 -1.81 19.50
C PRO A 334 -0.77 -2.60 19.46
N PRO A 335 0.35 -2.03 19.94
CA PRO A 335 1.60 -2.77 20.06
C PRO A 335 1.53 -3.83 21.15
N MET A 336 2.32 -4.89 20.99
CA MET A 336 2.63 -5.84 22.06
C MET A 336 3.21 -5.09 23.27
N VAL A 337 2.74 -5.42 24.46
CA VAL A 337 3.14 -4.74 25.71
C VAL A 337 4.05 -5.55 26.61
N LYS A 338 4.05 -6.89 26.45
CA LYS A 338 4.87 -7.80 27.26
C LYS A 338 5.55 -8.84 26.38
N PHE A 339 6.77 -9.22 26.73
CA PHE A 339 7.51 -10.32 26.12
C PHE A 339 8.13 -11.17 27.25
N ARG A 340 7.92 -12.49 27.23
CA ARG A 340 8.36 -13.40 28.31
C ARG A 340 7.92 -12.95 29.71
N GLY A 341 6.72 -12.37 29.82
CA GLY A 341 6.15 -11.85 31.07
C GLY A 341 6.59 -10.44 31.47
N GLU A 342 7.66 -9.91 30.88
CA GLU A 342 8.23 -8.59 31.19
C GLU A 342 7.67 -7.50 30.29
N ASN A 343 7.56 -6.27 30.81
CA ASN A 343 7.10 -5.12 30.01
C ASN A 343 8.13 -4.73 28.94
N ILE A 344 7.65 -4.47 27.73
CA ILE A 344 8.51 -4.08 26.60
C ILE A 344 8.93 -2.60 26.76
N CYS A 345 10.23 -2.33 26.69
CA CYS A 345 10.82 -1.00 26.53
C CYS A 345 11.30 -0.78 25.09
N HIS A 346 11.81 0.41 24.76
CA HIS A 346 12.28 0.67 23.40
C HIS A 346 13.47 -0.19 23.00
N GLU A 347 14.38 -0.47 23.93
CA GLU A 347 15.55 -1.32 23.70
C GLU A 347 15.13 -2.76 23.43
N SER A 348 14.21 -3.31 24.24
CA SER A 348 13.72 -4.67 24.02
C SER A 348 12.86 -4.77 22.76
N ALA A 349 12.08 -3.74 22.41
CA ALA A 349 11.32 -3.71 21.15
C ALA A 349 12.25 -3.72 19.92
N GLU A 350 13.34 -2.96 19.94
CA GLU A 350 14.36 -3.02 18.90
C GLU A 350 15.02 -4.40 18.85
N ASP A 351 15.29 -5.03 20.00
CA ASP A 351 15.85 -6.38 20.05
C ASP A 351 14.91 -7.44 19.45
N LEU A 352 13.59 -7.31 19.64
CA LEU A 352 12.61 -8.18 18.98
C LEU A 352 12.66 -8.06 17.45
N PHE A 353 12.93 -6.86 16.93
CA PHE A 353 13.20 -6.69 15.50
C PHE A 353 14.55 -7.28 15.09
N VAL A 354 15.62 -7.09 15.88
CA VAL A 354 16.93 -7.70 15.59
C VAL A 354 16.81 -9.22 15.51
N GLY A 355 15.98 -9.83 16.35
CA GLY A 355 15.55 -11.22 16.22
C GLY A 355 16.73 -12.20 16.23
N TRP A 356 16.94 -12.90 15.13
CA TRP A 356 17.99 -13.93 15.04
C TRP A 356 19.35 -13.42 14.56
N LEU A 357 19.46 -12.14 14.19
CA LEU A 357 20.69 -11.60 13.63
C LEU A 357 21.83 -11.70 14.65
N GLY A 358 22.95 -12.29 14.21
CA GLY A 358 24.11 -12.60 15.05
C GLY A 358 24.27 -14.09 15.34
N ASN A 359 23.14 -14.80 15.52
CA ASN A 359 23.11 -16.27 15.51
C ASN A 359 22.87 -16.79 14.09
N LEU A 360 22.12 -16.04 13.28
CA LEU A 360 21.95 -16.19 11.84
C LEU A 360 22.48 -14.93 11.13
N ASP A 361 22.59 -15.01 9.80
CA ASP A 361 22.99 -13.88 8.94
C ASP A 361 21.85 -12.87 8.70
N TRP A 362 20.66 -13.12 9.26
CA TRP A 362 19.47 -12.27 9.14
C TRP A 362 18.68 -12.20 10.44
N SER A 363 17.83 -11.17 10.56
CA SER A 363 16.93 -11.04 11.71
C SER A 363 15.76 -11.99 11.61
N TRP A 364 15.10 -11.96 10.45
CA TRP A 364 13.85 -12.67 10.21
C TRP A 364 13.73 -13.01 8.72
N ARG A 365 13.05 -14.10 8.38
CA ARG A 365 12.57 -14.41 7.02
C ARG A 365 11.07 -14.22 6.98
N VAL A 366 10.56 -13.59 5.92
CA VAL A 366 9.12 -13.47 5.73
C VAL A 366 8.57 -14.81 5.29
N VAL A 367 7.56 -15.27 6.03
CA VAL A 367 6.78 -16.49 5.77
C VAL A 367 5.65 -16.15 4.82
N ALA A 368 4.91 -15.09 5.15
CA ALA A 368 3.79 -14.58 4.39
C ALA A 368 3.54 -13.12 4.74
N GLY A 369 2.86 -12.40 3.86
CA GLY A 369 2.35 -11.08 4.22
C GLY A 369 1.07 -10.70 3.49
N GLN A 370 0.42 -9.66 3.98
CA GLN A 370 -0.93 -9.28 3.54
C GLN A 370 -0.92 -8.54 2.21
N ASN A 371 0.07 -7.67 1.97
CA ASN A 371 0.05 -6.81 0.79
C ASN A 371 0.83 -7.46 -0.35
N PRO A 372 0.17 -7.95 -1.42
CA PRO A 372 0.85 -8.67 -2.49
C PRO A 372 1.85 -7.80 -3.27
N ALA A 373 1.74 -6.47 -3.21
CA ALA A 373 2.66 -5.57 -3.91
C ALA A 373 4.04 -5.49 -3.22
N TYR A 374 4.08 -5.70 -1.91
CA TYR A 374 5.28 -5.45 -1.07
C TYR A 374 5.76 -6.70 -0.31
N ASP A 375 4.87 -7.65 -0.06
CA ASP A 375 5.11 -8.78 0.86
C ASP A 375 5.18 -10.14 0.15
N GLN A 376 4.95 -10.20 -1.17
CA GLN A 376 4.93 -11.47 -1.93
C GLN A 376 6.16 -11.61 -2.85
N PHE A 377 7.34 -11.25 -2.34
CA PHE A 377 8.59 -11.44 -3.06
C PHE A 377 9.29 -12.72 -2.63
N PRO A 378 9.77 -13.57 -3.56
CA PRO A 378 10.56 -14.74 -3.20
C PRO A 378 11.78 -14.36 -2.35
N CYS A 379 12.16 -15.26 -1.45
CA CYS A 379 13.38 -15.14 -0.66
C CYS A 379 13.52 -13.81 0.07
N GLN A 380 12.53 -13.45 0.87
CA GLN A 380 12.48 -12.16 1.56
C GLN A 380 13.08 -12.26 2.97
N TYR A 381 14.26 -11.66 3.13
CA TYR A 381 14.98 -11.51 4.39
C TYR A 381 14.79 -10.10 4.94
N GLN A 382 14.75 -10.00 6.26
CA GLN A 382 14.73 -8.75 7.00
C GLN A 382 16.00 -8.63 7.84
N LEU A 383 16.66 -7.49 7.74
CA LEU A 383 17.81 -7.14 8.55
C LEU A 383 17.45 -5.94 9.42
N PHE A 384 17.53 -6.09 10.74
CA PHE A 384 17.39 -5.01 11.70
C PHE A 384 18.64 -4.92 12.54
N TYR A 385 19.24 -3.73 12.60
CA TYR A 385 20.50 -3.54 13.33
C TYR A 385 20.70 -2.10 13.77
N ARG A 386 21.51 -1.93 14.82
CA ARG A 386 21.92 -0.61 15.31
C ARG A 386 23.18 -0.18 14.58
N GLY A 387 23.16 1.04 14.04
CA GLY A 387 24.32 1.60 13.36
C GLY A 387 25.35 2.19 14.34
N LYS A 388 26.50 2.60 13.82
CA LYS A 388 27.60 3.18 14.62
C LYS A 388 27.21 4.44 15.41
N ALA A 389 26.29 5.24 14.87
CA ALA A 389 25.87 6.48 15.51
C ALA A 389 24.90 6.16 16.66
N LYS A 390 25.07 6.85 17.80
CA LYS A 390 24.20 6.69 18.97
C LYS A 390 22.73 6.92 18.58
N GLY A 391 21.87 5.96 18.91
CA GLY A 391 20.44 6.01 18.59
C GLY A 391 20.11 5.81 17.10
N SER A 392 21.05 5.31 16.30
CA SER A 392 20.76 4.91 14.91
C SER A 392 20.28 3.46 14.85
N PHE A 393 19.12 3.25 14.23
CA PHE A 393 18.55 1.94 13.98
C PHE A 393 18.14 1.86 12.50
N TRP A 394 18.41 0.73 11.87
CA TRP A 394 18.27 0.52 10.44
C TRP A 394 17.46 -0.73 10.18
N TYR A 395 16.65 -0.66 9.13
CA TYR A 395 15.93 -1.80 8.57
C TYR A 395 16.32 -1.95 7.10
N GLU A 396 16.71 -3.15 6.70
CA GLU A 396 17.01 -3.47 5.30
C GLU A 396 16.28 -4.74 4.87
N PRO A 397 15.17 -4.64 4.11
CA PRO A 397 14.61 -5.78 3.42
C PRO A 397 15.52 -6.16 2.24
N VAL A 398 15.78 -7.46 2.12
CA VAL A 398 16.53 -8.07 1.02
C VAL A 398 15.66 -9.15 0.41
N PHE A 399 15.30 -9.02 -0.87
CA PHE A 399 14.32 -9.90 -1.49
C PHE A 399 14.63 -10.13 -2.96
N GLN A 400 14.14 -11.24 -3.53
CA GLN A 400 14.24 -11.48 -4.95
C GLN A 400 13.01 -10.95 -5.70
N VAL A 401 13.25 -10.47 -6.90
CA VAL A 401 12.21 -10.07 -7.84
C VAL A 401 12.33 -10.93 -9.08
N ARG A 402 11.24 -11.60 -9.44
CA ARG A 402 11.09 -12.19 -10.76
C ARG A 402 10.69 -11.07 -11.74
N THR A 403 11.66 -10.61 -12.53
CA THR A 403 11.43 -9.53 -13.49
C THR A 403 10.39 -9.94 -14.53
N LEU A 404 9.83 -8.97 -15.25
CA LEU A 404 8.89 -9.23 -16.35
C LEU A 404 9.53 -10.04 -17.49
N GLU A 405 10.86 -9.99 -17.65
CA GLU A 405 11.63 -10.90 -18.52
C GLU A 405 11.94 -12.28 -17.90
N GLY A 406 11.42 -12.58 -16.72
CA GLY A 406 11.58 -13.87 -16.05
C GLY A 406 12.93 -14.09 -15.36
N LYS A 407 13.78 -13.05 -15.24
CA LYS A 407 15.05 -13.14 -14.51
C LYS A 407 14.83 -12.98 -13.02
N MET A 408 15.60 -13.68 -12.20
CA MET A 408 15.63 -13.46 -10.75
C MET A 408 16.73 -12.45 -10.42
N VAL A 409 16.37 -11.37 -9.73
CA VAL A 409 17.31 -10.33 -9.30
C VAL A 409 17.13 -10.00 -7.82
N TRP A 410 18.23 -9.81 -7.09
CA TRP A 410 18.20 -9.35 -5.71
C TRP A 410 17.94 -7.85 -5.64
N ARG A 411 17.03 -7.45 -4.74
CA ARG A 411 16.75 -6.07 -4.37
C ARG A 411 17.01 -5.90 -2.89
N ARG A 412 17.47 -4.71 -2.54
CA ARG A 412 17.78 -4.31 -1.17
C ARG A 412 17.40 -2.85 -1.00
N ARG A 413 16.73 -2.54 0.10
CA ARG A 413 16.36 -1.17 0.48
C ARG A 413 16.91 -0.87 1.85
N ARG A 414 17.20 0.41 2.12
CA ARG A 414 17.75 0.83 3.40
C ARG A 414 16.92 1.91 4.04
N TYR A 415 16.16 1.50 5.05
CA TYR A 415 15.26 2.35 5.80
C TYR A 415 15.95 2.87 7.05
N ARG A 416 15.76 4.16 7.31
CA ARG A 416 16.05 4.73 8.61
C ARG A 416 14.87 4.45 9.54
N VAL A 417 15.15 3.90 10.71
CA VAL A 417 14.13 3.62 11.73
C VAL A 417 14.25 4.62 12.88
N LYS A 418 13.10 5.10 13.35
CA LYS A 418 12.97 5.91 14.55
C LYS A 418 11.93 5.29 15.48
N ARG A 419 12.19 5.32 16.78
CA ARG A 419 11.23 4.91 17.81
C ARG A 419 9.97 5.78 17.73
N GLY A 420 8.80 5.15 17.85
CA GLY A 420 7.56 5.83 18.18
C GLY A 420 7.51 6.24 19.65
N LYS A 421 6.40 6.85 20.08
CA LYS A 421 6.22 7.26 21.48
C LYS A 421 6.01 6.08 22.42
N ILE A 422 5.39 5.01 21.91
CA ILE A 422 5.06 3.80 22.66
C ILE A 422 6.06 2.72 22.27
N PRO A 423 6.69 1.99 23.23
CA PRO A 423 7.47 0.80 22.92
C PRO A 423 6.70 -0.17 22.00
N GLY A 424 7.40 -0.78 21.04
CA GLY A 424 6.78 -1.62 20.00
C GLY A 424 6.22 -0.85 18.79
N THR A 425 6.30 0.49 18.76
CA THR A 425 5.92 1.31 17.60
C THR A 425 7.09 2.07 17.01
N PHE A 426 7.10 2.27 15.70
CA PHE A 426 8.25 2.82 14.97
C PHE A 426 7.85 3.60 13.71
N TYR A 427 8.68 4.57 13.33
CA TYR A 427 8.59 5.30 12.06
C TYR A 427 9.76 4.92 11.15
N PHE A 428 9.44 4.41 9.97
CA PHE A 428 10.40 4.00 8.96
C PHE A 428 10.36 5.03 7.83
N SER A 429 11.53 5.36 7.26
CA SER A 429 11.64 6.28 6.13
C SER A 429 12.72 5.84 5.17
N VAL A 430 12.40 5.85 3.87
CA VAL A 430 13.29 5.49 2.78
C VAL A 430 13.08 6.40 1.59
N LEU A 431 14.14 6.69 0.85
CA LEU A 431 14.04 7.17 -0.53
C LEU A 431 14.22 5.94 -1.42
N ASP A 432 13.13 5.46 -2.02
CA ASP A 432 13.17 4.29 -2.90
C ASP A 432 12.72 4.68 -4.30
N ASN A 433 13.52 4.33 -5.30
CA ASN A 433 13.27 4.63 -6.72
C ASN A 433 12.88 6.10 -6.98
N GLY A 434 13.45 7.02 -6.19
CA GLY A 434 13.23 8.46 -6.31
C GLY A 434 11.99 8.99 -5.58
N VAL A 435 11.28 8.14 -4.84
CA VAL A 435 10.09 8.52 -4.07
C VAL A 435 10.35 8.26 -2.59
N VAL A 436 10.08 9.26 -1.75
CA VAL A 436 10.14 9.07 -0.30
C VAL A 436 8.91 8.29 0.14
N SER A 437 9.14 7.15 0.78
CA SER A 437 8.11 6.46 1.55
C SER A 437 8.33 6.67 3.04
N ASN A 438 7.23 6.92 3.75
CA ASN A 438 7.19 6.94 5.21
C ASN A 438 6.18 5.93 5.69
N GLU A 439 6.56 5.16 6.70
CA GLU A 439 5.76 4.06 7.22
C GLU A 439 5.73 4.12 8.75
N PHE A 440 4.64 3.64 9.32
CA PHE A 440 4.46 3.42 10.74
C PHE A 440 4.31 1.92 10.97
N TRP A 441 5.19 1.37 11.78
CA TRP A 441 5.29 -0.06 12.06
C TRP A 441 4.97 -0.34 13.52
N THR A 442 4.25 -1.44 13.74
CA THR A 442 3.85 -1.94 15.06
C THR A 442 4.27 -3.39 15.19
N ILE A 443 4.98 -3.73 16.27
CA ILE A 443 5.17 -5.12 16.70
C ILE A 443 3.86 -5.59 17.30
N VAL A 444 3.17 -6.49 16.61
CA VAL A 444 1.84 -6.98 17.00
C VAL A 444 1.99 -8.05 18.06
N ASP A 445 2.80 -9.06 17.76
CA ASP A 445 3.15 -10.14 18.68
C ASP A 445 4.45 -10.80 18.20
N VAL A 446 5.19 -11.38 19.15
CA VAL A 446 6.37 -12.22 18.90
C VAL A 446 6.32 -13.38 19.88
N SER A 447 6.39 -14.60 19.37
CA SER A 447 6.51 -15.81 20.19
C SER A 447 7.65 -15.72 21.19
N ASP A 448 7.46 -16.25 22.39
CA ASP A 448 8.45 -16.12 23.47
C ASP A 448 9.78 -16.80 23.13
N ASP A 449 9.77 -17.82 22.28
CA ASP A 449 10.97 -18.52 21.79
C ASP A 449 11.54 -17.94 20.49
N LEU A 450 10.95 -16.85 19.97
CA LEU A 450 11.28 -16.23 18.69
C LEU A 450 11.09 -17.17 17.48
N SER A 451 10.27 -18.22 17.61
CA SER A 451 9.90 -19.08 16.47
C SER A 451 9.12 -18.33 15.38
N TRP A 452 8.40 -17.28 15.75
CA TRP A 452 7.73 -16.36 14.83
C TRP A 452 7.50 -14.96 15.42
N GLY A 453 7.29 -13.99 14.51
CA GLY A 453 6.84 -12.64 14.82
C GLY A 453 5.82 -12.14 13.80
N LEU A 454 4.92 -11.25 14.23
CA LEU A 454 3.96 -10.58 13.36
C LEU A 454 4.14 -9.06 13.47
N PHE A 455 4.44 -8.42 12.36
CA PHE A 455 4.66 -6.97 12.29
C PHE A 455 3.64 -6.34 11.34
N HIS A 456 2.89 -5.35 11.83
CA HIS A 456 1.95 -4.59 11.02
C HIS A 456 2.57 -3.27 10.59
N TYR A 457 2.25 -2.81 9.38
CA TYR A 457 2.67 -1.52 8.87
C TYR A 457 1.56 -0.77 8.14
N SER A 458 1.62 0.55 8.24
CA SER A 458 0.84 1.49 7.43
C SER A 458 1.81 2.48 6.81
N GLY A 459 1.76 2.67 5.49
CA GLY A 459 2.72 3.49 4.76
C GLY A 459 2.09 4.39 3.72
N ALA A 460 2.87 5.38 3.29
CA ALA A 460 2.51 6.23 2.18
C ALA A 460 3.73 6.69 1.39
N ALA A 461 3.70 6.43 0.08
CA ALA A 461 4.50 7.12 -0.92
C ALA A 461 3.75 8.40 -1.32
N ARG A 462 3.80 9.40 -0.44
CA ARG A 462 2.94 10.60 -0.47
C ARG A 462 2.85 11.26 -1.85
N VAL A 463 3.99 11.54 -2.47
CA VAL A 463 4.08 12.22 -3.78
C VAL A 463 3.82 11.31 -4.97
N ALA A 464 3.73 9.99 -4.75
CA ALA A 464 3.21 9.04 -5.73
C ALA A 464 1.69 8.83 -5.55
N GLY A 465 1.08 9.48 -4.56
CA GLY A 465 -0.36 9.36 -4.31
C GLY A 465 -0.79 7.98 -3.82
N GLN A 466 0.13 7.20 -3.25
CA GLN A 466 -0.14 5.84 -2.81
C GLN A 466 -0.06 5.75 -1.30
N SER A 467 -1.10 5.16 -0.71
CA SER A 467 -1.14 4.73 0.68
C SER A 467 -1.39 3.23 0.73
N TYR A 468 -0.83 2.57 1.71
CA TYR A 468 -0.90 1.13 1.83
C TYR A 468 -0.85 0.70 3.29
N THR A 469 -1.37 -0.48 3.55
CA THR A 469 -1.27 -1.18 4.83
C THR A 469 -0.87 -2.63 4.55
N GLY A 470 -0.31 -3.28 5.54
CA GLY A 470 0.03 -4.69 5.45
C GLY A 470 0.45 -5.24 6.80
N ALA A 471 0.68 -6.55 6.83
CA ALA A 471 1.40 -7.19 7.91
C ALA A 471 2.28 -8.29 7.33
N VAL A 472 3.42 -8.53 7.96
CA VAL A 472 4.35 -9.59 7.62
C VAL A 472 4.46 -10.56 8.79
N LEU A 473 4.15 -11.83 8.52
CA LEU A 473 4.46 -12.96 9.38
C LEU A 473 5.89 -13.39 9.08
N VAL A 474 6.70 -13.52 10.12
CA VAL A 474 8.10 -13.86 9.99
C VAL A 474 8.50 -15.03 10.88
N SER A 475 9.53 -15.76 10.47
CA SER A 475 10.14 -16.85 11.23
C SER A 475 11.65 -16.90 10.94
N PRO A 476 12.49 -17.59 11.75
CA PRO A 476 13.91 -17.70 11.47
C PRO A 476 14.22 -18.40 10.14
N ASP A 477 13.44 -19.42 9.80
CA ASP A 477 13.68 -20.30 8.65
C ASP A 477 12.79 -20.01 7.45
N GLY A 478 11.81 -19.11 7.58
CA GLY A 478 10.85 -18.76 6.53
C GLY A 478 9.75 -19.81 6.35
N GLN A 479 9.61 -20.76 7.28
CA GLN A 479 8.51 -21.71 7.35
C GLN A 479 7.38 -21.17 8.22
N TYR A 480 6.16 -21.64 7.94
CA TYR A 480 5.01 -21.35 8.79
C TYR A 480 5.22 -21.88 10.22
N PRO A 481 4.75 -21.17 11.25
CA PRO A 481 4.83 -21.63 12.63
C PRO A 481 4.12 -22.98 12.81
N LYS A 482 4.55 -23.75 13.81
CA LYS A 482 3.95 -25.06 14.11
C LYS A 482 2.53 -24.89 14.65
N GLU A 483 1.69 -25.93 14.48
CA GLU A 483 0.27 -25.94 14.88
C GLU A 483 0.03 -25.56 16.35
N THR A 484 1.01 -25.79 17.25
CA THR A 484 0.90 -25.42 18.68
C THR A 484 0.73 -23.93 18.92
N ASP A 485 1.14 -23.08 17.97
CA ASP A 485 1.05 -21.62 18.06
C ASP A 485 -0.11 -21.03 17.22
N ASP A 486 -0.91 -21.87 16.57
CA ASP A 486 -1.95 -21.45 15.63
C ASP A 486 -3.00 -20.53 16.28
N GLY A 487 -3.41 -20.84 17.52
CA GLY A 487 -4.37 -19.99 18.26
C GLY A 487 -3.83 -18.60 18.63
N ARG A 488 -2.54 -18.49 18.98
CA ARG A 488 -1.90 -17.21 19.31
C ARG A 488 -1.70 -16.38 18.05
N LEU A 489 -1.24 -17.00 16.97
CA LEU A 489 -1.09 -16.35 15.66
C LEU A 489 -2.44 -15.87 15.12
N ALA A 490 -3.48 -16.71 15.16
CA ALA A 490 -4.84 -16.34 14.73
C ALA A 490 -5.37 -15.13 15.52
N SER A 491 -5.14 -15.10 16.84
CA SER A 491 -5.50 -13.96 17.70
C SER A 491 -4.73 -12.69 17.32
N ALA A 492 -3.42 -12.81 17.03
CA ALA A 492 -2.60 -11.69 16.60
C ALA A 492 -3.05 -11.13 15.23
N LEU A 493 -3.39 -12.00 14.27
CA LEU A 493 -3.97 -11.59 12.98
C LEU A 493 -5.32 -10.90 13.14
N GLU A 494 -6.18 -11.41 14.01
CA GLU A 494 -7.48 -10.80 14.28
C GLU A 494 -7.35 -9.39 14.90
N ASN A 495 -6.35 -9.18 15.77
CA ASN A 495 -6.02 -7.86 16.32
C ASN A 495 -5.56 -6.87 15.24
N CYS A 496 -4.94 -7.34 14.16
CA CYS A 496 -4.64 -6.53 12.96
C CYS A 496 -5.88 -6.25 12.10
N GLY A 497 -6.99 -6.96 12.35
CA GLY A 497 -8.11 -7.02 11.43
C GLY A 497 -7.76 -7.74 10.14
N ILE A 498 -6.84 -8.70 10.17
CA ILE A 498 -6.40 -9.50 9.03
C ILE A 498 -6.93 -10.93 9.21
N LYS A 499 -7.33 -11.57 8.11
CA LYS A 499 -7.66 -13.00 8.12
C LYS A 499 -6.53 -13.83 7.50
N ASP A 500 -6.37 -15.08 7.92
CA ASP A 500 -5.31 -15.96 7.41
C ASP A 500 -5.36 -16.13 5.88
N TRP A 501 -6.57 -16.17 5.34
CA TRP A 501 -6.79 -16.26 3.90
C TRP A 501 -6.37 -15.01 3.10
N GLU A 502 -6.05 -13.89 3.78
CA GLU A 502 -5.48 -12.68 3.17
C GLU A 502 -3.95 -12.71 3.09
N LEU A 503 -3.29 -13.66 3.75
CA LEU A 503 -1.84 -13.75 3.73
C LEU A 503 -1.36 -14.42 2.43
N TYR A 504 -0.37 -13.83 1.78
CA TYR A 504 0.32 -14.40 0.63
C TYR A 504 1.60 -15.05 1.10
N ALA A 505 1.71 -16.37 0.89
CA ALA A 505 2.92 -17.09 1.22
C ALA A 505 4.10 -16.64 0.34
N VAL A 506 5.25 -16.50 0.97
CA VAL A 506 6.52 -16.20 0.31
C VAL A 506 7.21 -17.50 -0.10
N ASP A 507 7.63 -17.58 -1.36
CA ASP A 507 8.45 -18.69 -1.82
C ASP A 507 9.88 -18.56 -1.29
N ASN A 508 10.24 -19.45 -0.38
CA ASN A 508 11.51 -19.50 0.33
C ASN A 508 12.42 -20.65 -0.12
N CYS A 509 12.12 -21.32 -1.24
CA CYS A 509 12.74 -22.60 -1.64
C CYS A 509 14.09 -22.48 -2.37
N SER A 510 14.48 -21.32 -2.90
CA SER A 510 15.65 -21.21 -3.79
C SER A 510 16.40 -19.87 -3.66
N CYS A 511 16.96 -19.64 -2.47
CA CYS A 511 17.57 -18.37 -2.10
C CYS A 511 19.10 -18.41 -2.20
N LEU A 512 19.62 -18.42 -3.43
CA LEU A 512 21.07 -18.45 -3.68
C LEU A 512 21.73 -17.10 -3.39
N ASP A 513 22.81 -17.13 -2.60
CA ASP A 513 23.71 -16.03 -2.30
C ASP A 513 23.01 -14.70 -1.93
N PRO A 514 22.17 -14.67 -0.87
CA PRO A 514 21.49 -13.45 -0.48
C PRO A 514 22.50 -12.38 0.01
N PRO A 515 22.39 -11.11 -0.42
CA PRO A 515 23.33 -10.06 -0.05
C PRO A 515 23.03 -9.50 1.36
N LEU A 516 23.35 -10.28 2.40
CA LEU A 516 22.93 -10.03 3.79
C LEU A 516 23.90 -9.21 4.65
N GLY A 517 25.05 -8.81 4.12
CA GLY A 517 26.06 -8.09 4.92
C GLY A 517 25.52 -6.80 5.55
N ILE A 518 25.85 -6.56 6.82
CA ILE A 518 25.57 -5.31 7.54
C ILE A 518 26.84 -4.45 7.64
N PRO A 519 26.74 -3.13 7.87
CA PRO A 519 27.91 -2.28 8.07
C PRO A 519 28.77 -2.77 9.24
N GLU A 520 30.09 -2.85 9.04
CA GLU A 520 31.05 -3.22 10.08
C GLU A 520 30.87 -2.33 11.32
N GLY A 521 30.96 -2.90 12.53
CA GLY A 521 30.78 -2.15 13.79
C GLY A 521 29.32 -1.82 14.13
N SER A 522 28.36 -2.44 13.44
CA SER A 522 26.96 -2.45 13.88
C SER A 522 26.81 -3.24 15.19
N SER A 523 25.92 -2.80 16.07
CA SER A 523 25.54 -3.58 17.25
C SER A 523 24.19 -4.26 17.05
N LEU A 524 24.06 -5.43 17.67
CA LEU A 524 22.88 -6.30 17.57
C LEU A 524 22.07 -6.12 18.85
N HIS A 525 21.80 -7.18 19.60
CA HIS A 525 21.04 -7.17 20.85
C HIS A 525 21.64 -6.30 21.95
N CYS A 526 20.78 -5.70 22.78
CA CYS A 526 21.19 -4.89 23.94
C CYS A 526 20.67 -5.44 25.28
N VAL A 527 19.49 -6.06 25.29
CA VAL A 527 18.76 -6.52 26.48
C VAL A 527 18.36 -7.99 26.35
N ILE A 528 17.80 -8.39 25.20
CA ILE A 528 17.34 -9.77 24.98
C ILE A 528 18.55 -10.66 24.67
N GLN A 529 18.70 -11.75 25.41
CA GLN A 529 19.62 -12.82 25.07
C GLN A 529 18.92 -13.83 24.17
N VAL A 530 19.54 -14.13 23.03
CA VAL A 530 19.05 -15.10 22.05
C VAL A 530 20.04 -16.27 22.04
N ASP A 531 19.58 -17.42 22.54
CA ASP A 531 20.34 -18.66 22.46
C ASP A 531 20.37 -19.18 21.03
N LYS A 532 21.39 -19.97 20.68
CA LYS A 532 21.48 -20.57 19.34
C LYS A 532 20.23 -21.43 19.06
N PRO A 533 19.65 -21.35 17.86
CA PRO A 533 18.50 -22.18 17.52
C PRO A 533 18.89 -23.66 17.63
N LYS A 534 18.05 -24.46 18.29
CA LYS A 534 18.14 -25.93 18.26
C LYS A 534 17.60 -26.37 16.90
N LEU A 535 18.49 -26.40 15.90
CA LEU A 535 18.18 -26.89 14.54
C LEU A 535 17.87 -28.39 14.55
#